data_AF-A0A3D3CLY4-F1
#
_entry.id   AF-A0A3D3CLY4-F1
#
_cell.length_a   1.000
_cell.length_b   1.000
_cell.length_c   1.000
_cell.angle_alpha   90.00
_cell.angle_beta   90.00
_cell.angle_gamma   90.00
#
_symmetry.space_group_name_H-M   'P 1'
#
loop_
_entity.id
_entity.type
_entity.pdbx_description
1 polymer ?
#
loop_
_entity_poly.entity_id
_entity_poly.type
_entity_poly.pdbx_seq_one_letter_code
_entity_poly.pdbx_strand_id
1 'polypeptide(L)'
;FWCKYLCPLGALLGILSRFSIFKRSVSEGCTSCGACANVCQGNASPDKKEEWRDTECYYCWNCDDVCPQNAVSFGFSGTKAAASMDLGRRRVITSMASGVIAVPLLRATPLSKSEFINQRLIRPPGSLEEKEFLKRCVKCGECMKVCITNGLQPTLLEAGLEGIWSPLLIPKIGYCEFRCTLCGQVCPTGAIKKLNLEEKAKVKIGLAMIDKGRCLPYAHARPCIVCEEVCPTPKKAIWFEKAKVKDRNGKEFIVQQPRVDLELCIGCGICEAKCPVVDKPAIYVTSIGESRSKENRLLMEGY
;
A
#
# COMPACT_ATOMS: atom_id res chain seq x y z
N PHE A 1 2.24 13.25 17.85
CA PHE A 1 0.87 12.79 18.13
C PHE A 1 0.72 11.28 17.94
N TRP A 2 0.91 10.75 16.71
CA TRP A 2 0.77 9.30 16.42
C TRP A 2 1.59 8.39 17.35
N CYS A 3 2.91 8.59 17.42
CA CYS A 3 3.80 7.74 18.22
C CYS A 3 3.51 7.76 19.73
N LYS A 4 2.91 8.84 20.23
CA LYS A 4 2.64 9.08 21.66
C LYS A 4 1.26 8.57 22.09
N TYR A 5 0.25 8.76 21.26
CA TYR A 5 -1.15 8.54 21.66
C TYR A 5 -1.84 7.40 20.92
N LEU A 6 -1.34 7.01 19.73
CA LEU A 6 -2.02 6.05 18.86
C LEU A 6 -1.20 4.79 18.58
N CYS A 7 0.14 4.88 18.61
CA CYS A 7 1.02 3.77 18.28
C CYS A 7 1.11 2.77 19.45
N PRO A 8 0.64 1.52 19.30
CA PRO A 8 0.73 0.51 20.37
C PRO A 8 2.19 0.18 20.75
N LEU A 9 3.09 0.28 19.77
CA LEU A 9 4.53 0.07 19.98
C LEU A 9 5.13 1.15 20.88
N GLY A 10 4.68 2.41 20.77
CA GLY A 10 5.15 3.50 21.63
C GLY A 10 4.84 3.25 23.11
N ALA A 11 3.61 2.82 23.40
CA ALA A 11 3.21 2.43 24.76
C ALA A 11 4.02 1.22 25.28
N LEU A 12 4.26 0.22 24.44
CA LEU A 12 5.06 -0.96 24.80
C LEU A 12 6.51 -0.58 25.11
N LEU A 13 7.14 0.25 24.27
CA LEU A 13 8.51 0.71 24.47
C LEU A 13 8.65 1.58 25.72
N GLY A 14 7.66 2.42 26.03
CA GLY A 14 7.62 3.18 27.29
C GLY A 14 7.57 2.27 28.54
N ILE A 15 6.87 1.13 28.48
CA ILE A 15 6.88 0.14 29.57
C ILE A 15 8.26 -0.51 29.72
N LEU A 16 8.94 -0.79 28.61
CA LEU A 16 10.27 -1.41 28.63
C LEU A 16 11.37 -0.42 29.07
N SER A 17 11.25 0.86 28.71
CA SER A 17 12.25 1.88 29.02
C SER A 17 12.39 2.17 30.52
N ARG A 18 11.39 1.82 31.35
CA ARG A 18 11.50 1.88 32.83
C ARG A 18 12.65 1.03 33.38
N PHE A 19 12.99 -0.04 32.67
CA PHE A 19 14.07 -0.96 33.02
C PHE A 19 15.41 -0.56 32.37
N SER A 20 15.47 0.61 31.70
CA SER A 20 16.70 1.09 31.12
C SER A 20 17.76 1.33 32.20
N ILE A 21 18.92 0.69 32.00
CA ILE A 21 20.13 0.87 32.83
C ILE A 21 20.80 2.21 32.49
N PHE A 22 20.62 2.67 31.26
CA PHE A 22 21.13 3.95 30.79
C PHE A 22 20.10 5.04 31.10
N LYS A 23 20.46 5.99 31.95
CA LYS A 23 19.56 7.06 32.43
C LYS A 23 20.19 8.44 32.29
N ARG A 24 19.30 9.43 32.14
CA ARG A 24 19.65 10.85 32.23
C ARG A 24 19.73 11.25 33.70
N SER A 25 20.78 11.96 34.07
CA SER A 25 20.92 12.65 35.36
C SER A 25 20.95 14.16 35.15
N VAL A 26 20.44 14.89 36.14
CA VAL A 26 20.45 16.36 36.17
C VAL A 26 21.09 16.82 37.48
N SER A 27 22.16 17.59 37.38
CA SER A 27 22.88 18.15 38.52
C SER A 27 22.09 19.29 39.19
N GLU A 28 22.54 19.74 40.37
CA GLU A 28 21.92 20.86 41.08
C GLU A 28 22.13 22.21 40.38
N GLY A 29 23.04 22.31 39.42
CA GLY A 29 23.27 23.51 38.61
C GLY A 29 22.20 23.79 37.55
N CYS A 30 21.11 23.01 37.49
CA CYS A 30 20.02 23.23 36.54
C CYS A 30 19.16 24.42 36.97
N THR A 31 19.13 25.47 36.15
CA THR A 31 18.33 26.69 36.38
C THR A 31 16.92 26.63 35.75
N SER A 32 16.50 25.48 35.23
CA SER A 32 15.23 25.31 34.51
C SER A 32 14.99 26.35 33.39
N CYS A 33 16.06 26.75 32.69
CA CYS A 33 16.02 27.75 31.62
C CYS A 33 15.18 27.39 30.38
N GLY A 34 14.70 26.14 30.26
CA GLY A 34 13.85 25.70 29.16
C GLY A 34 14.56 25.39 27.83
N ALA A 35 15.86 25.65 27.69
CA ALA A 35 16.60 25.43 26.44
C ALA A 35 16.50 23.98 25.93
N CYS A 36 16.60 23.01 26.84
CA CYS A 36 16.46 21.59 26.53
C CYS A 36 15.04 21.17 26.12
N ALA A 37 13.99 21.89 26.54
CA ALA A 37 12.60 21.56 26.21
C ALA A 37 12.32 21.79 24.72
N ASN A 38 12.90 22.84 24.14
CA ASN A 38 12.73 23.21 22.73
C ASN A 38 13.30 22.17 21.76
N VAL A 39 14.32 21.41 22.18
CA VAL A 39 14.98 20.38 21.36
C VAL A 39 14.50 18.96 21.65
N CYS A 40 13.54 18.80 22.58
CA CYS A 40 13.08 17.50 23.06
C CYS A 40 12.02 16.88 22.13
N GLN A 41 12.45 15.97 21.26
CA GLN A 41 11.57 15.25 20.33
C GLN A 41 10.50 14.38 21.03
N GLY A 42 10.81 13.89 22.23
CA GLY A 42 9.88 13.10 23.04
C GLY A 42 8.87 13.94 23.83
N ASN A 43 9.06 15.27 23.90
CA ASN A 43 8.31 16.16 24.77
C ASN A 43 8.22 15.61 26.22
N ALA A 44 9.38 15.21 26.75
CA ALA A 44 9.55 14.54 28.04
C ALA A 44 9.72 15.53 29.22
N SER A 45 9.57 16.84 28.98
CA SER A 45 9.76 17.92 29.98
C SER A 45 11.17 17.95 30.60
N PRO A 46 12.27 18.04 29.80
CA PRO A 46 13.65 17.97 30.29
C PRO A 46 14.09 19.15 31.16
N ASP A 47 13.35 20.25 31.10
CA ASP A 47 13.55 21.50 31.82
C ASP A 47 13.16 21.42 33.31
N LYS A 48 12.31 20.44 33.66
CA LYS A 48 11.87 20.19 35.03
C LYS A 48 12.61 18.98 35.61
N LYS A 49 13.28 19.16 36.75
CA LYS A 49 14.04 18.09 37.42
C LYS A 49 13.13 16.98 37.97
N GLU A 50 11.99 17.34 38.54
CA GLU A 50 11.09 16.41 39.25
C GLU A 50 9.94 15.87 38.38
N GLU A 51 9.46 16.64 37.41
CA GLU A 51 8.34 16.25 36.52
C GLU A 51 8.81 15.62 35.19
N TRP A 52 10.08 15.20 35.12
CA TRP A 52 10.64 14.56 33.94
C TRP A 52 9.96 13.22 33.64
N ARG A 53 9.56 13.02 32.38
CA ARG A 53 8.92 11.80 31.91
C ARG A 53 9.94 10.89 31.24
N ASP A 54 10.53 10.00 32.01
CA ASP A 54 11.55 9.05 31.53
C ASP A 54 11.04 8.11 30.43
N THR A 55 9.79 7.65 30.53
CA THR A 55 9.17 6.76 29.54
C THR A 55 9.00 7.37 28.15
N GLU A 56 8.99 8.70 28.06
CA GLU A 56 8.83 9.47 26.81
C GLU A 56 10.19 9.88 26.20
N CYS A 57 11.31 9.62 26.89
CA CYS A 57 12.64 9.99 26.42
C CYS A 57 13.16 9.03 25.34
N TYR A 58 13.52 9.57 24.16
CA TYR A 58 14.16 8.79 23.09
C TYR A 58 15.67 8.66 23.21
N TYR A 59 16.28 9.17 24.29
CA TYR A 59 17.73 9.12 24.54
C TYR A 59 18.59 9.67 23.38
N CYS A 60 18.15 10.75 22.74
CA CYS A 60 18.87 11.37 21.61
C CYS A 60 20.00 12.34 22.02
N TRP A 61 20.19 12.59 23.32
CA TRP A 61 21.23 13.45 23.92
C TRP A 61 21.22 14.94 23.58
N ASN A 62 20.36 15.41 22.67
CA ASN A 62 20.23 16.84 22.33
C ASN A 62 20.14 17.80 23.53
N CYS A 63 19.57 17.36 24.66
CA CYS A 63 19.44 18.19 25.86
C CYS A 63 20.73 18.38 26.66
N ASP A 64 21.74 17.52 26.44
CA ASP A 64 23.09 17.67 26.98
C ASP A 64 23.82 18.76 26.19
N ASP A 65 23.87 18.61 24.87
CA ASP A 65 24.54 19.52 23.94
C ASP A 65 24.11 20.99 24.06
N VAL A 66 22.81 21.23 24.31
CA VAL A 66 22.25 22.59 24.37
C VAL A 66 22.27 23.19 25.78
N CYS A 67 22.70 22.45 26.80
CA CYS A 67 22.60 22.89 28.20
C CYS A 67 23.65 23.96 28.51
N PRO A 68 23.27 25.23 28.76
CA PRO A 68 24.25 26.29 29.02
C PRO A 68 24.98 26.13 30.36
N GLN A 69 24.47 25.29 31.25
CA GLN A 69 25.04 25.01 32.57
C GLN A 69 25.76 23.67 32.64
N ASN A 70 25.83 22.91 31.52
CA ASN A 70 26.34 21.53 31.48
C ASN A 70 25.76 20.66 32.63
N ALA A 71 24.50 20.91 32.97
CA ALA A 71 23.84 20.33 34.14
C ALA A 71 23.15 18.99 33.82
N VAL A 72 23.15 18.56 32.55
CA VAL A 72 22.54 17.32 32.09
C VAL A 72 23.66 16.35 31.75
N SER A 73 23.50 15.08 32.10
CA SER A 73 24.43 14.03 31.70
C SER A 73 23.69 12.72 31.49
N PHE A 74 24.30 11.82 30.72
CA PHE A 74 23.79 10.48 30.51
C PHE A 74 24.80 9.44 30.99
N GLY A 75 24.33 8.43 31.71
CA GLY A 75 25.22 7.42 32.25
C GLY A 75 24.50 6.18 32.76
N PHE A 76 25.29 5.16 33.04
CA PHE A 76 24.86 3.96 33.74
C PHE A 76 24.81 4.28 35.24
N SER A 77 23.67 4.78 35.71
CA SER A 77 23.47 5.17 37.11
C SER A 77 22.68 4.09 37.85
N GLY A 78 23.09 3.80 39.09
CA GLY A 78 22.42 2.86 39.99
C GLY A 78 20.94 3.19 40.20
N THR A 79 20.12 2.14 40.30
CA THR A 79 18.66 2.14 40.32
C THR A 79 18.04 3.18 41.27
N LYS A 80 17.58 4.32 40.73
CA LYS A 80 16.43 5.04 41.31
C LYS A 80 15.14 4.52 40.67
N ALA A 81 14.14 4.31 41.54
CA ALA A 81 12.80 3.83 41.18
C ALA A 81 12.20 4.75 40.11
N ALA A 82 11.78 4.16 38.99
CA ALA A 82 11.01 4.87 37.97
C ALA A 82 9.71 5.40 38.59
N ALA A 83 9.24 6.56 38.13
CA ALA A 83 7.96 7.11 38.56
C ALA A 83 6.83 6.07 38.35
N SER A 84 5.93 5.96 39.33
CA SER A 84 4.82 5.00 39.25
C SER A 84 3.84 5.41 38.15
N MET A 85 3.69 4.56 37.15
CA MET A 85 2.55 4.68 36.23
C MET A 85 1.31 4.13 36.94
N ASP A 86 0.37 5.01 37.30
CA ASP A 86 -0.96 4.58 37.75
C ASP A 86 -1.81 4.13 36.55
N LEU A 87 -1.47 2.95 36.03
CA LEU A 87 -2.33 2.22 35.11
C LEU A 87 -3.37 1.50 35.97
N GLY A 88 -4.44 2.21 36.33
CA GLY A 88 -5.50 1.66 37.17
C GLY A 88 -5.89 0.25 36.71
N ARG A 89 -5.86 -0.72 37.63
CA ARG A 89 -6.03 -2.18 37.37
C ARG A 89 -7.19 -2.49 36.43
N ARG A 90 -8.29 -1.75 36.56
CA ARG A 90 -9.48 -1.86 35.70
C ARG A 90 -9.19 -1.51 34.24
N ARG A 91 -8.43 -0.44 33.96
CA ARG A 91 -8.05 -0.05 32.59
C ARG A 91 -7.22 -1.14 31.91
N VAL A 92 -6.22 -1.69 32.61
CA VAL A 92 -5.38 -2.76 32.07
C VAL A 92 -6.21 -4.00 31.71
N ILE A 93 -7.05 -4.45 32.63
CA ILE A 93 -7.94 -5.61 32.40
C ILE A 93 -8.91 -5.32 31.24
N THR A 94 -9.52 -4.13 31.20
CA THR A 94 -10.44 -3.77 30.10
C THR A 94 -9.72 -3.70 28.76
N SER A 95 -8.50 -3.16 28.70
CA SER A 95 -7.72 -3.10 27.46
C SER A 95 -7.33 -4.48 26.98
N MET A 96 -6.86 -5.36 27.88
CA MET A 96 -6.56 -6.75 27.53
C MET A 96 -7.80 -7.52 27.07
N ALA A 97 -8.90 -7.45 27.82
CA ALA A 97 -10.16 -8.09 27.47
C ALA A 97 -10.71 -7.58 26.13
N SER A 98 -10.64 -6.27 25.88
CA SER A 98 -11.06 -5.69 24.60
C SER A 98 -10.23 -6.21 23.43
N GLY A 99 -8.92 -6.40 23.59
CA GLY A 99 -8.06 -6.98 22.55
C GLY A 99 -8.41 -8.44 22.28
N VAL A 100 -8.58 -9.24 23.34
CA VAL A 100 -8.92 -10.67 23.26
C VAL A 100 -10.30 -10.88 22.62
N ILE A 101 -11.26 -9.99 22.84
CA ILE A 101 -12.61 -10.09 22.26
C ILE A 101 -12.66 -9.50 20.85
N ALA A 102 -12.06 -8.32 20.61
CA ALA A 102 -12.17 -7.62 19.34
C ALA A 102 -11.45 -8.33 18.19
N VAL A 103 -10.28 -8.92 18.42
CA VAL A 103 -9.51 -9.60 17.36
C VAL A 103 -10.26 -10.79 16.75
N PRO A 104 -10.79 -11.77 17.52
CA PRO A 104 -11.58 -12.86 16.94
C PRO A 104 -12.90 -12.38 16.36
N LEU A 105 -13.58 -11.39 16.94
CA LEU A 105 -14.79 -10.79 16.35
C LEU A 105 -14.50 -10.18 14.98
N LEU A 106 -13.43 -9.39 14.85
CA LEU A 106 -13.04 -8.81 13.56
C LEU A 106 -12.68 -9.88 12.53
N ARG A 107 -11.98 -10.95 12.94
CA ARG A 107 -11.66 -12.09 12.07
C ARG A 107 -12.86 -12.96 11.70
N ALA A 108 -13.90 -12.99 12.54
CA ALA A 108 -15.14 -13.70 12.25
C ALA A 108 -16.03 -12.97 11.24
N THR A 109 -15.81 -11.66 11.01
CA THR A 109 -16.55 -10.91 9.99
C THR A 109 -16.10 -11.26 8.57
N PRO A 110 -17.02 -11.28 7.58
CA PRO A 110 -16.68 -11.55 6.18
C PRO A 110 -15.73 -10.51 5.56
N LEU A 111 -15.57 -9.34 6.17
CA LEU A 111 -14.57 -8.33 5.80
C LEU A 111 -13.11 -8.80 6.01
N SER A 112 -12.91 -9.82 6.85
CA SER A 112 -11.61 -10.47 7.06
C SER A 112 -11.36 -11.66 6.14
N LYS A 113 -12.38 -12.18 5.45
CA LYS A 113 -12.22 -13.30 4.54
C LYS A 113 -11.71 -12.81 3.20
N SER A 114 -10.44 -13.10 2.90
CA SER A 114 -9.83 -12.90 1.57
C SER A 114 -10.43 -13.78 0.45
N GLU A 115 -11.54 -14.48 0.72
CA GLU A 115 -12.25 -15.34 -0.25
C GLU A 115 -13.08 -14.53 -1.24
N PHE A 116 -13.36 -13.25 -0.96
CA PHE A 116 -13.91 -12.35 -1.97
C PHE A 116 -12.79 -11.92 -2.93
N ILE A 117 -12.74 -12.58 -4.09
CA ILE A 117 -11.91 -12.15 -5.22
C ILE A 117 -12.43 -10.79 -5.70
N ASN A 118 -11.74 -9.73 -5.29
CA ASN A 118 -12.05 -8.41 -5.79
C ASN A 118 -11.49 -8.29 -7.21
N GLN A 119 -12.40 -8.12 -8.17
CA GLN A 119 -12.06 -8.01 -9.60
C GLN A 119 -11.11 -6.85 -9.91
N ARG A 120 -11.10 -5.82 -9.07
CA ARG A 120 -10.21 -4.66 -9.24
C ARG A 120 -8.86 -4.83 -8.56
N LEU A 121 -8.65 -5.87 -7.75
CA LEU A 121 -7.42 -6.09 -7.00
C LEU A 121 -6.28 -6.59 -7.90
N ILE A 122 -5.72 -5.68 -8.69
CA ILE A 122 -4.59 -5.91 -9.57
C ILE A 122 -3.31 -5.55 -8.81
N ARG A 123 -2.48 -6.54 -8.51
CA ARG A 123 -1.18 -6.31 -7.84
C ARG A 123 -0.08 -6.03 -8.86
N PRO A 124 1.03 -5.39 -8.44
CA PRO A 124 2.19 -5.22 -9.32
C PRO A 124 2.75 -6.58 -9.80
N PRO A 125 3.40 -6.60 -10.98
CA PRO A 125 3.97 -7.82 -11.54
C PRO A 125 5.02 -8.42 -10.58
N GLY A 126 5.00 -9.75 -10.45
CA GLY A 126 5.90 -10.48 -9.54
C GLY A 126 5.38 -10.60 -8.11
N SER A 127 4.20 -10.06 -7.79
CA SER A 127 3.55 -10.29 -6.50
C SER A 127 3.26 -11.77 -6.29
N LEU A 128 3.48 -12.25 -5.06
CA LEU A 128 3.11 -13.60 -4.65
C LEU A 128 1.58 -13.79 -4.64
N GLU A 129 1.15 -15.04 -4.45
CA GLU A 129 -0.25 -15.36 -4.14
C GLU A 129 -0.74 -14.50 -2.97
N GLU A 130 -1.99 -14.01 -3.01
CA GLU A 130 -2.50 -12.98 -2.10
C GLU A 130 -2.21 -13.28 -0.61
N LYS A 131 -2.43 -14.53 -0.16
CA LYS A 131 -2.18 -14.93 1.23
C LYS A 131 -0.70 -14.81 1.62
N GLU A 132 0.21 -15.27 0.76
CA GLU A 132 1.66 -15.18 0.99
C GLU A 132 2.17 -13.75 0.82
N PHE A 133 1.59 -12.99 -0.10
CA PHE A 133 1.88 -11.58 -0.29
C PHE A 133 1.59 -10.78 0.98
N LEU A 134 0.38 -10.93 1.55
CA LEU A 134 -0.02 -10.19 2.76
C LEU A 134 0.81 -10.54 3.99
N LYS A 135 1.28 -11.80 4.12
CA LYS A 135 2.20 -12.21 5.19
C LYS A 135 3.57 -11.53 5.10
N ARG A 136 4.07 -11.27 3.88
CA ARG A 136 5.41 -10.70 3.65
C ARG A 136 5.41 -9.19 3.47
N CYS A 137 4.30 -8.60 3.02
CA CYS A 137 4.22 -7.18 2.76
C CYS A 137 4.21 -6.39 4.07
N VAL A 138 5.29 -5.66 4.34
CA VAL A 138 5.41 -4.74 5.49
C VAL A 138 4.78 -3.37 5.23
N LYS A 139 4.11 -3.18 4.08
CA LYS A 139 3.37 -1.96 3.72
C LYS A 139 4.22 -0.68 3.78
N CYS A 140 5.51 -0.80 3.46
CA CYS A 140 6.46 0.33 3.48
C CYS A 140 6.17 1.40 2.42
N GLY A 141 5.43 1.05 1.36
CA GLY A 141 5.07 1.98 0.28
C GLY A 141 6.17 2.28 -0.74
N GLU A 142 7.36 1.68 -0.62
CA GLU A 142 8.47 1.92 -1.56
C GLU A 142 8.10 1.60 -3.01
N CYS A 143 7.37 0.50 -3.25
CA CYS A 143 6.90 0.15 -4.59
C CYS A 143 5.94 1.19 -5.20
N MET A 144 5.13 1.86 -4.36
CA MET A 144 4.23 2.93 -4.79
C MET A 144 5.03 4.19 -5.12
N LYS A 145 6.00 4.55 -4.27
CA LYS A 145 6.87 5.70 -4.44
C LYS A 145 7.71 5.65 -5.74
N VAL A 146 8.21 4.47 -6.12
CA VAL A 146 9.01 4.31 -7.36
C VAL A 146 8.16 4.10 -8.62
N CYS A 147 6.84 4.10 -8.51
CA CYS A 147 5.96 3.91 -9.67
C CYS A 147 6.00 5.14 -10.58
N ILE A 148 6.68 5.02 -11.72
CA ILE A 148 6.87 6.12 -12.68
C ILE A 148 5.57 6.66 -13.29
N THR A 149 4.51 5.84 -13.33
CA THR A 149 3.18 6.24 -13.82
C THR A 149 2.25 6.64 -12.68
N ASN A 150 2.70 6.53 -11.43
CA ASN A 150 1.89 6.72 -10.22
C ASN A 150 0.62 5.83 -10.16
N GLY A 151 0.59 4.73 -10.93
CA GLY A 151 -0.56 3.83 -11.00
C GLY A 151 -0.76 2.98 -9.75
N LEU A 152 0.29 2.73 -8.97
CA LEU A 152 0.19 1.97 -7.72
C LEU A 152 -0.28 2.87 -6.58
N GLN A 153 -1.44 2.53 -6.03
CA GLN A 153 -2.12 3.25 -4.95
C GLN A 153 -2.36 2.31 -3.75
N PRO A 154 -2.49 2.86 -2.54
CA PRO A 154 -2.77 2.04 -1.35
C PRO A 154 -4.20 1.51 -1.40
N THR A 155 -4.38 0.22 -1.12
CA THR A 155 -5.72 -0.34 -0.89
C THR A 155 -6.28 0.17 0.44
N LEU A 156 -7.58 0.38 0.48
CA LEU A 156 -8.35 0.54 1.71
C LEU A 156 -8.91 -0.82 2.11
N LEU A 157 -10.06 -1.20 1.56
CA LEU A 157 -10.77 -2.44 1.89
C LEU A 157 -10.76 -3.46 0.76
N GLU A 158 -10.16 -3.14 -0.40
CA GLU A 158 -10.17 -3.97 -1.59
C GLU A 158 -9.51 -5.33 -1.38
N ALA A 159 -8.51 -5.39 -0.50
CA ALA A 159 -7.77 -6.58 -0.11
C ALA A 159 -8.09 -7.04 1.32
N GLY A 160 -9.25 -6.63 1.86
CA GLY A 160 -9.63 -6.88 3.25
C GLY A 160 -8.81 -6.06 4.27
N LEU A 161 -9.10 -6.27 5.56
CA LEU A 161 -8.46 -5.51 6.65
C LEU A 161 -6.94 -5.73 6.71
N GLU A 162 -6.48 -6.96 6.45
CA GLU A 162 -5.05 -7.28 6.42
C GLU A 162 -4.34 -6.59 5.25
N GLY A 163 -5.07 -6.32 4.17
CA GLY A 163 -4.59 -5.64 2.99
C GLY A 163 -4.49 -4.12 3.11
N ILE A 164 -5.04 -3.45 4.12
CA ILE A 164 -4.99 -1.98 4.22
C ILE A 164 -3.55 -1.48 4.01
N TRP A 165 -3.40 -0.46 3.15
CA TRP A 165 -2.14 0.19 2.77
C TRP A 165 -1.19 -0.64 1.89
N SER A 166 -1.63 -1.79 1.39
CA SER A 166 -0.88 -2.59 0.42
C SER A 166 -1.06 -2.05 -1.02
N PRO A 167 -0.12 -2.27 -1.95
CA PRO A 167 -0.15 -1.66 -3.29
C PRO A 167 -1.17 -2.30 -4.24
N LEU A 168 -1.96 -1.48 -4.91
CA LEU A 168 -2.95 -1.85 -5.94
C LEU A 168 -2.74 -0.99 -7.18
N LEU A 169 -2.76 -1.58 -8.37
CA LEU A 169 -2.75 -0.83 -9.62
C LEU A 169 -4.15 -0.27 -9.93
N ILE A 170 -4.24 1.03 -10.14
CA ILE A 170 -5.44 1.71 -10.62
C ILE A 170 -5.14 2.29 -12.01
N PRO A 171 -5.49 1.57 -13.10
CA PRO A 171 -5.16 1.98 -14.47
C PRO A 171 -5.61 3.39 -14.84
N LYS A 172 -6.76 3.85 -14.31
CA LYS A 172 -7.29 5.21 -14.53
C LYS A 172 -6.33 6.32 -14.03
N ILE A 173 -5.52 6.05 -13.01
CA ILE A 173 -4.51 6.99 -12.49
C ILE A 173 -3.20 6.79 -13.25
N GLY A 174 -2.79 5.53 -13.43
CA GLY A 174 -1.57 5.18 -14.14
C GLY A 174 -1.52 3.69 -14.43
N TYR A 175 -0.85 3.33 -15.52
CA TYR A 175 -0.74 1.96 -16.00
C TYR A 175 0.61 1.33 -15.60
N CYS A 176 0.73 0.00 -15.69
CA CYS A 176 2.00 -0.68 -15.50
C CYS A 176 2.86 -0.57 -16.77
N GLU A 177 3.90 0.27 -16.73
CA GLU A 177 4.82 0.43 -17.87
C GLU A 177 5.50 -0.89 -18.26
N PHE A 178 5.44 -1.28 -19.53
CA PHE A 178 5.88 -2.60 -20.02
C PHE A 178 7.35 -2.87 -19.68
N ARG A 179 8.23 -1.88 -19.90
CA ARG A 179 9.69 -2.02 -19.71
C ARG A 179 10.20 -1.55 -18.34
N CYS A 180 9.41 -1.69 -17.28
CA CYS A 180 9.77 -1.23 -15.93
C CYS A 180 9.70 -2.36 -14.88
N THR A 181 10.74 -2.59 -14.09
CA THR A 181 10.74 -3.63 -13.02
C THR A 181 11.01 -3.07 -11.61
N LEU A 182 10.92 -1.75 -11.43
CA LEU A 182 11.32 -1.04 -10.20
C LEU A 182 10.63 -1.55 -8.94
N CYS A 183 9.33 -1.86 -8.99
CA CYS A 183 8.55 -2.30 -7.82
C CYS A 183 9.13 -3.57 -7.14
N GLY A 184 9.65 -4.52 -7.92
CA GLY A 184 10.31 -5.72 -7.39
C GLY A 184 11.73 -5.45 -6.90
N GLN A 185 12.43 -4.47 -7.49
CA GLN A 185 13.79 -4.11 -7.09
C GLN A 185 13.84 -3.46 -5.69
N VAL A 186 12.86 -2.63 -5.37
CA VAL A 186 12.79 -1.91 -4.08
C VAL A 186 12.09 -2.67 -2.95
N CYS A 187 11.46 -3.80 -3.24
CA CYS A 187 10.71 -4.55 -2.22
C CYS A 187 11.68 -5.23 -1.23
N PRO A 188 11.73 -4.81 0.06
CA PRO A 188 12.73 -5.32 1.00
C PRO A 188 12.43 -6.76 1.45
N THR A 189 11.16 -7.16 1.48
CA THR A 189 10.72 -8.47 2.01
C THR A 189 10.55 -9.55 0.95
N GLY A 190 10.76 -9.21 -0.33
CA GLY A 190 10.47 -10.12 -1.44
C GLY A 190 8.98 -10.49 -1.60
N ALA A 191 8.05 -9.70 -1.05
CA ALA A 191 6.62 -9.85 -1.33
C ALA A 191 6.31 -9.65 -2.83
N ILE A 192 7.08 -8.79 -3.49
CA ILE A 192 7.14 -8.64 -4.95
C ILE A 192 8.49 -9.22 -5.39
N LYS A 193 8.47 -10.24 -6.24
CA LYS A 193 9.69 -10.85 -6.79
C LYS A 193 10.43 -9.86 -7.69
N LYS A 194 11.76 -9.92 -7.64
CA LYS A 194 12.62 -9.27 -8.62
C LYS A 194 12.47 -10.01 -9.94
N LEU A 195 11.89 -9.36 -10.93
CA LEU A 195 11.75 -9.87 -12.29
C LEU A 195 12.71 -9.15 -13.21
N ASN A 196 13.29 -9.88 -14.16
CA ASN A 196 13.90 -9.26 -15.33
C ASN A 196 12.81 -8.82 -16.34
N LEU A 197 13.19 -8.11 -17.40
CA LEU A 197 12.25 -7.58 -18.39
C LEU A 197 11.52 -8.69 -19.17
N GLU A 198 12.20 -9.79 -19.46
CA GLU A 198 11.64 -10.90 -20.24
C GLU A 198 10.64 -11.71 -19.42
N GLU A 199 10.95 -11.98 -18.15
CA GLU A 199 10.05 -12.59 -17.19
C GLU A 199 8.83 -11.72 -16.97
N LYS A 200 9.02 -10.41 -16.76
CA LYS A 200 7.92 -9.47 -16.59
C LYS A 200 6.97 -9.51 -17.80
N ALA A 201 7.49 -9.55 -19.01
CA ALA A 201 6.68 -9.58 -20.23
C ALA A 201 5.77 -10.83 -20.33
N LYS A 202 6.08 -11.91 -19.58
CA LYS A 202 5.28 -13.14 -19.53
C LYS A 202 4.29 -13.17 -18.35
N VAL A 203 4.50 -12.32 -17.34
CA VAL A 203 3.64 -12.29 -16.15
C VAL A 203 2.34 -11.54 -16.46
N LYS A 204 1.21 -12.24 -16.31
CA LYS A 204 -0.13 -11.64 -16.38
C LYS A 204 -0.52 -11.13 -15.00
N ILE A 205 -0.81 -9.83 -14.88
CA ILE A 205 -1.37 -9.25 -13.65
C ILE A 205 -2.90 -9.10 -13.73
N GLY A 206 -3.46 -9.35 -14.90
CA GLY A 206 -4.88 -9.28 -15.19
C GLY A 206 -5.15 -9.39 -16.69
N LEU A 207 -6.40 -9.22 -17.08
CA LEU A 207 -6.82 -9.24 -18.49
C LEU A 207 -7.72 -8.04 -18.80
N ALA A 208 -7.56 -7.51 -20.01
CA ALA A 208 -8.40 -6.43 -20.51
C ALA A 208 -9.71 -6.98 -21.08
N MET A 209 -10.82 -6.32 -20.76
CA MET A 209 -12.16 -6.64 -21.23
C MET A 209 -12.80 -5.39 -21.84
N ILE A 210 -13.59 -5.58 -22.89
CA ILE A 210 -14.27 -4.49 -23.60
C ILE A 210 -15.75 -4.48 -23.26
N ASP A 211 -16.23 -3.35 -22.77
CA ASP A 211 -17.64 -3.04 -22.64
C ASP A 211 -18.17 -2.51 -24.00
N LYS A 212 -18.83 -3.40 -24.73
CA LYS A 212 -19.42 -3.09 -26.05
C LYS A 212 -20.49 -1.99 -25.97
N GLY A 213 -21.12 -1.78 -24.81
CA GLY A 213 -22.13 -0.74 -24.63
C GLY A 213 -21.56 0.67 -24.52
N ARG A 214 -20.25 0.81 -24.26
CA ARG A 214 -19.55 2.10 -24.14
C ARG A 214 -18.53 2.34 -25.24
N CYS A 215 -18.00 1.28 -25.82
CA CYS A 215 -16.94 1.35 -26.82
C CYS A 215 -17.42 2.06 -28.09
N LEU A 216 -16.76 3.14 -28.48
CA LEU A 216 -17.19 4.00 -29.60
C LEU A 216 -17.47 3.24 -30.91
N PRO A 217 -16.64 2.27 -31.34
CA PRO A 217 -16.91 1.49 -32.56
C PRO A 217 -18.06 0.49 -32.42
N TYR A 218 -18.38 0.03 -31.20
CA TYR A 218 -19.50 -0.89 -30.96
C TYR A 218 -20.82 -0.16 -30.72
N ALA A 219 -20.84 0.80 -29.80
CA ALA A 219 -22.04 1.46 -29.32
C ALA A 219 -22.51 2.62 -30.21
N HIS A 220 -21.56 3.33 -30.83
CA HIS A 220 -21.84 4.59 -31.55
C HIS A 220 -21.41 4.57 -33.01
N ALA A 221 -20.94 3.42 -33.52
CA ALA A 221 -20.40 3.27 -34.88
C ALA A 221 -19.35 4.35 -35.24
N ARG A 222 -18.58 4.84 -34.25
CA ARG A 222 -17.54 5.85 -34.45
C ARG A 222 -16.16 5.20 -34.50
N PRO A 223 -15.28 5.56 -35.45
CA PRO A 223 -13.93 5.01 -35.53
C PRO A 223 -13.09 5.41 -34.32
N CYS A 224 -12.42 4.44 -33.70
CA CYS A 224 -11.49 4.66 -32.59
C CYS A 224 -10.45 3.54 -32.59
N ILE A 225 -9.16 3.89 -32.65
CA ILE A 225 -8.05 2.93 -32.74
C ILE A 225 -7.11 2.94 -31.52
N VAL A 226 -7.40 3.82 -30.55
CA VAL A 226 -6.47 4.18 -29.46
C VAL A 226 -5.92 2.96 -28.70
N CYS A 227 -6.76 1.97 -28.40
CA CYS A 227 -6.36 0.84 -27.57
C CYS A 227 -5.31 -0.08 -28.23
N GLU A 228 -5.34 -0.23 -29.56
CA GLU A 228 -4.31 -0.98 -30.30
C GLU A 228 -3.01 -0.17 -30.39
N GLU A 229 -3.12 1.12 -30.70
CA GLU A 229 -1.96 2.01 -30.85
C GLU A 229 -1.12 2.03 -29.58
N VAL A 230 -1.76 2.18 -28.42
CA VAL A 230 -1.08 2.23 -27.12
C VAL A 230 -0.67 0.87 -26.57
N CYS A 231 -1.12 -0.24 -27.15
CA CYS A 231 -0.79 -1.57 -26.63
C CYS A 231 0.74 -1.81 -26.74
N PRO A 232 1.45 -2.08 -25.63
CA PRO A 232 2.90 -2.10 -25.61
C PRO A 232 3.49 -3.47 -25.94
N THR A 233 2.64 -4.50 -26.09
CA THR A 233 3.12 -5.85 -26.37
C THR A 233 3.63 -5.95 -27.82
N PRO A 234 4.70 -6.72 -28.09
CA PRO A 234 5.33 -6.74 -29.41
C PRO A 234 4.38 -7.14 -30.55
N LYS A 235 3.48 -8.11 -30.29
CA LYS A 235 2.49 -8.60 -31.25
C LYS A 235 1.14 -7.89 -31.17
N LYS A 236 0.99 -6.87 -30.31
CA LYS A 236 -0.27 -6.18 -29.98
C LYS A 236 -1.36 -7.15 -29.49
N ALA A 237 -1.65 -7.10 -28.19
CA ALA A 237 -2.70 -7.92 -27.58
C ALA A 237 -4.12 -7.45 -27.95
N ILE A 238 -4.24 -6.32 -28.65
CA ILE A 238 -5.51 -5.75 -29.09
C ILE A 238 -5.40 -5.58 -30.60
N TRP A 239 -6.39 -6.10 -31.33
CA TRP A 239 -6.46 -6.05 -32.79
C TRP A 239 -7.86 -5.65 -33.24
N PHE A 240 -8.01 -5.20 -34.47
CA PHE A 240 -9.30 -4.76 -35.03
C PHE A 240 -9.88 -5.72 -36.06
N GLU A 241 -11.17 -6.01 -35.89
CA GLU A 241 -12.00 -6.70 -36.87
C GLU A 241 -12.83 -5.68 -37.66
N LYS A 242 -12.91 -5.82 -38.98
CA LYS A 242 -13.78 -4.96 -39.80
C LYS A 242 -15.22 -5.43 -39.67
N ALA A 243 -16.09 -4.57 -39.16
CA ALA A 243 -17.52 -4.85 -39.03
C ALA A 243 -18.33 -3.87 -39.88
N LYS A 244 -19.35 -4.39 -40.58
CA LYS A 244 -20.36 -3.56 -41.25
C LYS A 244 -21.44 -3.19 -40.23
N VAL A 245 -21.64 -1.90 -40.01
CA VAL A 245 -22.68 -1.35 -39.14
C VAL A 245 -23.59 -0.44 -39.94
N LYS A 246 -24.87 -0.44 -39.56
CA LYS A 246 -25.91 0.39 -40.18
C LYS A 246 -26.26 1.53 -39.23
N ASP A 247 -26.32 2.74 -39.76
CA ASP A 247 -26.86 3.89 -39.05
C ASP A 247 -28.40 3.88 -39.08
N ARG A 248 -29.04 4.75 -38.29
CA ARG A 248 -30.50 4.92 -38.24
C ARG A 248 -31.13 5.13 -39.62
N ASN A 249 -30.39 5.76 -40.55
CA ASN A 249 -30.82 6.03 -41.92
C ASN A 249 -30.56 4.86 -42.89
N GLY A 250 -30.14 3.69 -42.39
CA GLY A 250 -29.82 2.51 -43.21
C GLY A 250 -28.50 2.59 -43.96
N LYS A 251 -27.74 3.70 -43.82
CA LYS A 251 -26.42 3.86 -44.44
C LYS A 251 -25.42 2.91 -43.79
N GLU A 252 -24.76 2.11 -44.62
CA GLU A 252 -23.71 1.18 -44.17
C GLU A 252 -22.37 1.89 -44.03
N PHE A 253 -21.69 1.62 -42.92
CA PHE A 253 -20.33 2.05 -42.65
C PHE A 253 -19.50 0.85 -42.21
N ILE A 254 -18.22 0.85 -42.60
CA ILE A 254 -17.25 -0.12 -42.09
C ILE A 254 -16.55 0.53 -40.90
N VAL A 255 -16.65 -0.10 -39.74
CA VAL A 255 -15.95 0.32 -38.53
C VAL A 255 -14.97 -0.76 -38.08
N GLN A 256 -13.91 -0.33 -37.41
CA GLN A 256 -12.90 -1.20 -36.83
C GLN A 256 -13.30 -1.51 -35.39
N GLN A 257 -13.71 -2.75 -35.12
CA GLN A 257 -14.17 -3.18 -33.81
C GLN A 257 -13.03 -3.90 -33.05
N PRO A 258 -12.64 -3.42 -31.86
CA PRO A 258 -11.50 -3.98 -31.15
C PRO A 258 -11.82 -5.35 -30.54
N ARG A 259 -10.84 -6.25 -30.57
CA ARG A 259 -10.83 -7.55 -29.89
C ARG A 259 -9.57 -7.64 -29.03
N VAL A 260 -9.65 -8.37 -27.92
CA VAL A 260 -8.51 -8.61 -27.03
C VAL A 260 -8.08 -10.07 -27.18
N ASP A 261 -6.81 -10.27 -27.51
CA ASP A 261 -6.14 -11.55 -27.43
C ASP A 261 -5.70 -11.80 -25.97
N LEU A 262 -6.32 -12.79 -25.35
CA LEU A 262 -6.12 -13.13 -23.94
C LEU A 262 -4.78 -13.83 -23.69
N GLU A 263 -4.15 -14.42 -24.72
CA GLU A 263 -2.85 -15.06 -24.60
C GLU A 263 -1.74 -14.01 -24.49
N LEU A 264 -1.83 -12.97 -25.33
CA LEU A 264 -0.87 -11.87 -25.40
C LEU A 264 -1.10 -10.79 -24.34
N CYS A 265 -2.33 -10.63 -23.85
CA CYS A 265 -2.65 -9.61 -22.85
C CYS A 265 -2.02 -9.92 -21.49
N ILE A 266 -1.25 -8.96 -20.96
CA ILE A 266 -0.63 -9.05 -19.62
C ILE A 266 -1.37 -8.27 -18.53
N GLY A 267 -2.38 -7.47 -18.90
CA GLY A 267 -3.16 -6.67 -17.94
C GLY A 267 -2.48 -5.39 -17.48
N CYS A 268 -1.61 -4.79 -18.30
CA CYS A 268 -0.87 -3.58 -17.90
C CYS A 268 -1.76 -2.34 -17.65
N GLY A 269 -2.98 -2.29 -18.20
CA GLY A 269 -3.93 -1.20 -17.95
C GLY A 269 -3.77 0.05 -18.82
N ILE A 270 -2.80 0.11 -19.74
CA ILE A 270 -2.59 1.32 -20.57
C ILE A 270 -3.78 1.64 -21.49
N CYS A 271 -4.47 0.62 -21.99
CA CYS A 271 -5.67 0.80 -22.81
C CYS A 271 -6.83 1.42 -22.02
N GLU A 272 -6.97 1.08 -20.74
CA GLU A 272 -7.94 1.70 -19.83
C GLU A 272 -7.56 3.15 -19.53
N ALA A 273 -6.28 3.38 -19.22
CA ALA A 273 -5.73 4.70 -18.91
C ALA A 273 -5.88 5.71 -20.06
N LYS A 274 -5.79 5.24 -21.30
CA LYS A 274 -5.84 6.07 -22.52
C LYS A 274 -7.20 6.04 -23.23
N CYS A 275 -8.20 5.36 -22.66
CA CYS A 275 -9.52 5.30 -23.26
C CYS A 275 -10.15 6.71 -23.36
N PRO A 276 -10.66 7.14 -24.53
CA PRO A 276 -11.25 8.47 -24.69
C PRO A 276 -12.62 8.62 -24.01
N VAL A 277 -13.20 7.53 -23.47
CA VAL A 277 -14.47 7.56 -22.74
C VAL A 277 -14.19 8.01 -21.30
N VAL A 278 -14.55 9.27 -20.99
CA VAL A 278 -14.17 9.97 -19.74
C VAL A 278 -14.84 9.38 -18.48
N ASP A 279 -16.07 8.90 -18.60
CA ASP A 279 -16.85 8.24 -17.53
C ASP A 279 -16.13 6.97 -17.02
N LYS A 280 -16.55 5.83 -17.54
CA LYS A 280 -16.09 4.50 -17.23
C LYS A 280 -15.49 4.04 -18.54
N PRO A 281 -14.18 3.77 -18.56
CA PRO A 281 -13.50 3.34 -19.76
C PRO A 281 -14.25 2.19 -20.44
N ALA A 282 -14.36 2.28 -21.77
CA ALA A 282 -14.97 1.22 -22.57
C ALA A 282 -14.12 -0.05 -22.62
N ILE A 283 -12.84 0.05 -22.26
CA ILE A 283 -11.94 -1.08 -22.05
C ILE A 283 -11.36 -0.94 -20.64
N TYR A 284 -11.41 -2.01 -19.86
CA TYR A 284 -10.96 -2.02 -18.47
C TYR A 284 -10.22 -3.31 -18.16
N VAL A 285 -9.32 -3.28 -17.18
CA VAL A 285 -8.58 -4.45 -16.73
C VAL A 285 -9.16 -4.96 -15.42
N THR A 286 -9.25 -6.28 -15.28
CA THR A 286 -9.56 -6.94 -14.01
C THR A 286 -8.48 -7.95 -13.65
N SER A 287 -8.46 -8.41 -12.40
CA SER A 287 -7.51 -9.40 -11.89
C SER A 287 -7.70 -10.81 -12.48
N ILE A 288 -8.71 -11.03 -13.34
CA ILE A 288 -8.97 -12.34 -13.96
C ILE A 288 -7.77 -12.80 -14.79
N GLY A 289 -7.41 -14.08 -14.67
CA GLY A 289 -6.30 -14.68 -15.42
C GLY A 289 -4.91 -14.24 -14.94
N GLU A 290 -4.81 -13.63 -13.76
CA GLU A 290 -3.52 -13.25 -13.18
C GLU A 290 -2.66 -14.47 -12.84
N SER A 291 -1.35 -14.39 -13.12
CA SER A 291 -0.40 -15.49 -12.94
C SER A 291 -0.23 -15.92 -11.47
N ARG A 292 -0.59 -15.05 -10.52
CA ARG A 292 -0.42 -15.30 -9.08
C ARG A 292 -1.56 -16.14 -8.46
N SER A 293 -2.72 -16.18 -9.10
CA SER A 293 -3.90 -16.88 -8.58
C SER A 293 -4.17 -18.14 -9.40
N LYS A 294 -4.39 -19.27 -8.72
CA LYS A 294 -4.83 -20.51 -9.36
C LYS A 294 -6.35 -20.55 -9.55
N GLU A 295 -7.08 -19.80 -8.74
CA GLU A 295 -8.55 -19.83 -8.68
C GLU A 295 -9.18 -18.76 -9.58
N ASN A 296 -8.54 -17.60 -9.72
CA ASN A 296 -9.08 -16.47 -10.49
C ASN A 296 -8.77 -16.61 -11.99
N ARG A 297 -9.39 -17.60 -12.65
CA ARG A 297 -9.18 -17.93 -14.06
C ARG A 297 -10.50 -17.97 -14.84
N LEU A 298 -10.40 -17.92 -16.17
CA LEU A 298 -11.54 -18.19 -17.04
C LEU A 298 -11.83 -19.70 -16.99
N LEU A 299 -13.07 -20.06 -16.68
CA LEU A 299 -13.46 -21.47 -16.46
C LEU A 299 -13.55 -22.31 -17.75
N MET A 300 -13.40 -21.70 -18.92
CA MET A 300 -13.40 -22.38 -20.22
C MET A 300 -12.14 -22.00 -21.01
N GLU A 301 -11.05 -22.72 -20.77
CA GLU A 301 -9.82 -22.67 -21.58
C GLU A 301 -9.93 -23.74 -22.69
N GLY A 302 -10.57 -23.42 -23.82
CA GLY A 302 -10.63 -24.35 -24.95
C GLY A 302 -11.70 -24.03 -25.99
N TYR A 303 -11.30 -23.34 -27.05
CA TYR A 303 -11.88 -23.42 -28.39
C TYR A 303 -10.77 -23.27 -29.42
#